data_AF-A0A5T0UJI4-F1
#
_entry.id   AF-A0A5T0UJI4-F1
#
_cell.length_a   1.000
_cell.length_b   1.000
_cell.length_c   1.000
_cell.angle_alpha   90.00
_cell.angle_beta   90.00
_cell.angle_gamma   90.00
#
_symmetry.space_group_name_H-M   'P 1'
#
loop_
_entity.id
_entity.type
_entity.pdbx_description
1 polymer ?
#
loop_
_entity_poly.entity_id
_entity_poly.type
_entity_poly.pdbx_seq_one_letter_code
_entity_poly.pdbx_strand_id
1 'polypeptide(L)'
;MRTKLKSLEKKGLLVTGNYNKAKFDRTKWYRIDYDAFSQMVTAFGKSYRTNRQELPNATGKNYPTYTIDYTETTTDIGGVGGSALDDLDVEMECHRRIQPVCTLYEQNVGKLTGIERQDLLYEYVDWYKKGVAHEEIVAIFSKAVKEAVVNHADAPAKYMLKILKRWLENNILSVDAVNGENKRFEANK
;
A
#
# COMPACT_ATOMS: atom_id res chain seq x y z
N MET A 1 -7.88 5.85 17.31
CA MET A 1 -7.21 4.55 17.57
C MET A 1 -7.56 3.95 18.94
N ARG A 2 -7.45 4.70 20.05
CA ARG A 2 -7.80 4.24 21.42
C ARG A 2 -9.21 3.65 21.58
N THR A 3 -10.20 4.16 20.84
CA THR A 3 -11.60 3.71 20.93
C THR A 3 -11.82 2.30 20.36
N LYS A 4 -11.10 1.93 19.30
CA LYS A 4 -11.22 0.61 18.66
C LYS A 4 -10.61 -0.50 19.53
N LEU A 5 -9.47 -0.25 20.17
CA LEU A 5 -8.87 -1.24 21.09
C LEU A 5 -9.77 -1.49 22.31
N LYS A 6 -10.35 -0.43 22.90
CA LYS A 6 -11.30 -0.55 24.01
C LYS A 6 -12.55 -1.36 23.65
N SER A 7 -13.07 -1.19 22.43
CA SER A 7 -14.24 -1.98 22.01
C SER A 7 -13.89 -3.45 21.80
N LEU A 8 -12.69 -3.76 21.31
CA LEU A 8 -12.21 -5.14 21.17
C LEU A 8 -11.89 -5.79 22.53
N GLU A 9 -11.34 -5.04 23.49
CA GLU A 9 -11.21 -5.47 24.89
C GLU A 9 -12.57 -5.83 25.48
N LYS A 10 -13.57 -4.96 25.32
CA LYS A 10 -14.94 -5.20 25.83
C LYS A 10 -15.60 -6.42 25.17
N LYS A 11 -15.24 -6.74 23.93
CA LYS A 11 -15.70 -7.93 23.20
C LYS A 11 -14.95 -9.20 23.60
N GLY A 12 -13.94 -9.14 24.47
CA GLY A 12 -13.13 -10.29 24.87
C GLY A 12 -12.20 -10.82 23.77
N LEU A 13 -11.99 -10.06 22.70
CA LEU A 13 -11.14 -10.48 21.57
C LEU A 13 -9.66 -10.16 21.79
N LEU A 14 -9.35 -9.37 22.82
CA LEU A 14 -7.99 -8.97 23.15
C LEU A 14 -7.68 -9.38 24.59
N VAL A 15 -6.58 -10.10 24.75
CA VAL A 15 -5.92 -10.31 26.03
C VAL A 15 -5.03 -9.10 26.28
N THR A 16 -5.18 -8.46 27.44
CA THR A 16 -4.39 -7.28 27.80
C THR A 16 -3.61 -7.45 29.08
N GLY A 17 -2.41 -6.88 29.13
CA GLY A 17 -1.56 -6.87 30.31
C GLY A 17 -0.61 -5.68 30.34
N ASN A 18 -0.12 -5.35 31.54
CA ASN A 18 1.04 -4.48 31.69
C ASN A 18 2.24 -5.37 32.08
N TYR A 19 3.18 -5.52 31.16
CA TYR A 19 4.37 -6.35 31.35
C TYR A 19 5.63 -5.51 31.61
N ASN A 20 5.47 -4.22 31.86
CA ASN A 20 6.60 -3.31 32.07
C ASN A 20 7.04 -3.35 33.54
N LYS A 21 8.36 -3.43 33.75
CA LYS A 21 8.98 -3.42 35.08
C LYS A 21 8.96 -2.04 35.74
N ALA A 22 9.01 -0.98 34.93
CA ALA A 22 9.06 0.40 35.41
C ALA A 22 7.65 0.98 35.65
N LYS A 23 7.41 1.51 36.85
CA LYS A 23 6.08 2.03 37.26
C LYS A 23 5.63 3.29 36.49
N PHE A 24 6.56 4.05 35.91
CA PHE A 24 6.23 5.26 35.14
C PHE A 24 5.70 4.92 33.74
N ASP A 25 6.07 3.76 33.20
CA ASP A 25 5.64 3.35 31.87
C ASP A 25 4.23 2.75 31.93
N ARG A 26 3.29 3.44 31.29
CA ARG A 26 1.86 3.09 31.23
C ARG A 26 1.47 2.35 29.95
N THR A 27 2.45 1.87 29.17
CA THR A 27 2.19 1.12 27.94
C THR A 27 1.37 -0.13 28.25
N LYS A 28 0.33 -0.36 27.46
CA LYS A 28 -0.58 -1.51 27.59
C LYS A 28 -0.32 -2.45 26.42
N TRP A 29 -0.04 -3.71 26.74
CA TRP A 29 0.23 -4.74 25.75
C TRP A 29 -1.06 -5.47 25.38
N TYR A 30 -1.18 -5.77 24.09
CA TYR A 30 -2.36 -6.37 23.49
C TYR A 30 -1.96 -7.62 22.72
N ARG A 31 -2.69 -8.72 22.93
CA ARG A 31 -2.61 -9.93 22.11
C ARG A 31 -4.02 -10.33 21.66
N ILE A 32 -4.14 -10.86 20.46
CA ILE A 32 -5.40 -11.42 19.95
C ILE A 32 -5.70 -12.72 20.72
N ASP A 33 -6.91 -12.83 21.25
CA ASP A 33 -7.47 -14.09 21.74
C ASP A 33 -8.00 -14.88 20.54
N TYR A 34 -7.21 -15.86 20.07
CA TYR A 34 -7.56 -16.65 18.90
C TYR A 34 -8.74 -17.58 19.12
N ASP A 35 -8.97 -18.02 20.36
CA ASP A 35 -10.09 -18.90 20.69
C ASP A 35 -11.40 -18.11 20.63
N ALA A 36 -11.43 -16.94 21.27
CA ALA A 36 -12.57 -16.02 21.20
C ALA A 36 -12.81 -15.53 19.76
N PHE A 37 -11.74 -15.25 19.01
CA PHE A 37 -11.84 -14.84 17.61
C PHE A 37 -12.38 -15.96 16.72
N SER A 38 -11.88 -17.18 16.86
CA SER A 38 -12.33 -18.35 16.11
C SER A 38 -13.80 -18.67 16.37
N GLN A 39 -14.24 -18.58 17.63
CA GLN A 39 -15.64 -18.73 18.00
C GLN A 39 -16.52 -17.65 17.39
N MET A 40 -16.09 -16.38 17.42
CA MET A 40 -16.79 -15.28 16.77
C MET A 40 -16.95 -15.54 15.27
N VAL A 41 -15.85 -15.86 14.58
CA VAL A 41 -15.85 -16.14 13.14
C VAL A 41 -16.72 -17.36 12.78
N THR A 42 -16.73 -18.39 13.62
CA THR A 42 -17.56 -19.59 13.41
C THR A 42 -19.05 -19.29 13.65
N ALA A 43 -19.38 -18.43 14.62
CA ALA A 43 -20.75 -18.01 14.93
C ALA A 43 -21.36 -17.10 13.85
N PHE A 44 -20.55 -16.32 13.13
CA PHE A 44 -21.01 -15.47 12.02
C PHE A 44 -21.23 -16.23 10.70
N GLY A 45 -21.12 -17.57 10.70
CA GLY A 45 -21.28 -18.39 9.51
C GLY A 45 -19.97 -18.49 8.72
N LYS A 46 -19.58 -19.72 8.37
CA LYS A 46 -18.37 -20.01 7.59
C LYS A 46 -18.47 -19.38 6.19
N SER A 47 -17.92 -18.18 6.00
CA SER A 47 -17.70 -17.60 4.66
C SER A 47 -16.29 -17.87 4.11
N TYR A 48 -15.58 -18.85 4.63
CA TYR A 48 -14.32 -19.31 4.03
C TYR A 48 -14.29 -20.84 4.04
N ARG A 49 -14.16 -21.41 2.83
CA ARG A 49 -13.75 -22.80 2.66
C ARG A 49 -12.26 -22.88 3.00
N THR A 50 -11.92 -23.04 4.27
CA THR A 50 -10.68 -23.76 4.59
C THR A 50 -11.06 -25.22 4.68
N ASN A 51 -10.62 -26.00 3.69
CA ASN A 51 -10.59 -27.44 3.77
C ASN A 51 -9.59 -27.82 4.88
N ARG A 52 -10.03 -27.79 6.14
CA ARG A 52 -9.35 -28.52 7.20
C ARG A 52 -9.63 -30.00 6.91
N GLN A 53 -8.71 -30.67 6.24
CA GLN A 53 -8.74 -32.12 6.19
C GLN A 53 -8.52 -32.63 7.62
N GLU A 54 -9.60 -33.11 8.23
CA GLU A 54 -9.51 -33.93 9.43
C GLU A 54 -8.88 -35.26 9.01
N LEU A 55 -7.60 -35.47 9.34
CA LEU A 55 -7.02 -36.80 9.30
C LEU A 55 -7.21 -37.46 10.68
N PRO A 56 -7.86 -38.63 10.76
CA PRO A 56 -7.92 -39.41 11.98
C PRO A 56 -6.53 -40.04 12.22
N ASN A 57 -6.19 -40.19 13.50
CA ASN A 57 -5.04 -40.90 14.05
C ASN A 57 -3.89 -40.00 14.51
N ALA A 58 -4.10 -39.40 15.69
CA ALA A 58 -3.06 -38.82 16.52
C ALA A 58 -2.12 -39.93 17.03
N THR A 59 -0.88 -39.96 16.55
CA THR A 59 0.28 -40.48 17.30
C THR A 59 1.56 -39.83 16.77
N GLY A 60 2.37 -39.26 17.67
CA GLY A 60 3.72 -38.80 17.36
C GLY A 60 4.09 -37.45 18.00
N LYS A 61 4.62 -37.49 19.23
CA LYS A 61 5.40 -36.39 19.79
C LYS A 61 6.74 -36.28 19.05
N ASN A 62 7.01 -35.15 18.41
CA ASN A 62 8.31 -34.45 18.40
C ASN A 62 8.09 -33.07 17.76
N TYR A 63 8.07 -31.99 18.54
CA TYR A 63 8.03 -30.64 17.99
C TYR A 63 9.47 -30.20 17.70
N PRO A 64 9.88 -29.98 16.44
CA PRO A 64 11.14 -29.31 16.17
C PRO A 64 11.06 -27.85 16.64
N THR A 65 12.02 -27.43 17.46
CA THR A 65 12.28 -26.03 17.77
C THR A 65 12.77 -25.35 16.49
N TYR A 66 11.94 -24.51 15.89
CA TYR A 66 12.37 -23.64 14.80
C TYR A 66 12.88 -22.31 15.38
N THR A 67 14.18 -22.24 15.64
CA THR A 67 14.89 -20.96 15.58
C THR A 67 14.94 -20.60 14.10
N ILE A 68 14.20 -19.56 13.69
CA ILE A 68 14.26 -19.07 12.31
C ILE A 68 15.54 -18.25 12.20
N ASP A 69 16.57 -18.80 11.59
CA ASP A 69 17.71 -18.01 11.10
C ASP A 69 17.23 -17.19 9.90
N TYR A 70 17.30 -15.86 10.03
CA TYR A 70 16.94 -14.96 8.95
C TYR A 70 18.06 -14.99 7.90
N THR A 71 17.77 -15.45 6.68
CA THR A 71 18.64 -15.20 5.54
C THR A 71 18.38 -13.78 5.03
N GLU A 72 19.41 -12.95 4.96
CA GLU A 72 19.37 -11.68 4.25
C GLU A 72 19.14 -11.95 2.76
N THR A 73 17.93 -11.66 2.25
CA THR A 73 17.65 -11.81 0.82
C THR A 73 18.11 -10.56 0.07
N THR A 74 19.30 -10.64 -0.51
CA THR A 74 19.66 -9.81 -1.67
C THR A 74 19.02 -10.47 -2.89
N THR A 75 17.92 -9.90 -3.42
CA THR A 75 17.26 -10.47 -4.60
C THR A 75 17.92 -9.94 -5.87
N ASP A 76 18.72 -10.83 -6.48
CA ASP A 76 19.18 -10.77 -7.86
C ASP A 76 18.00 -10.85 -8.85
N ILE A 77 18.09 -10.06 -9.91
CA ILE A 77 17.10 -10.03 -11.01
C ILE A 77 17.38 -11.22 -11.94
N GLY A 78 16.52 -12.23 -11.93
CA GLY A 78 16.58 -13.38 -12.87
C GLY A 78 15.17 -13.85 -13.24
N GLY A 79 14.85 -13.83 -14.54
CA GLY A 79 13.48 -13.88 -15.08
C GLY A 79 12.78 -15.25 -15.18
N VAL A 80 11.72 -15.24 -16.01
CA VAL A 80 10.69 -16.26 -16.33
C VAL A 80 9.44 -16.14 -15.44
N GLY A 81 8.19 -16.05 -15.91
CA GLY A 81 7.60 -16.06 -17.24
C GLY A 81 6.10 -15.71 -17.07
N GLY A 82 5.47 -15.15 -18.11
CA GLY A 82 4.14 -14.54 -18.03
C GLY A 82 2.99 -15.49 -17.69
N SER A 83 2.55 -15.45 -16.44
CA SER A 83 1.14 -15.59 -16.08
C SER A 83 0.60 -14.18 -15.80
N ALA A 84 -0.61 -13.86 -16.26
CA ALA A 84 -1.26 -12.59 -15.92
C ALA A 84 -1.18 -12.43 -14.39
N LEU A 85 -0.46 -11.38 -13.95
CA LEU A 85 -0.29 -11.08 -12.53
C LEU A 85 -1.68 -10.99 -11.90
N ASP A 86 -1.84 -11.58 -10.71
CA ASP A 86 -3.10 -11.44 -9.97
C ASP A 86 -3.34 -9.95 -9.69
N ASP A 87 -4.58 -9.50 -9.60
CA ASP A 87 -4.90 -8.07 -9.41
C ASP A 87 -4.17 -7.49 -8.18
N LEU A 88 -3.93 -8.34 -7.17
CA LEU A 88 -3.16 -8.03 -5.98
C LEU A 88 -1.66 -7.82 -6.26
N ASP A 89 -1.07 -8.64 -7.14
CA ASP A 89 0.34 -8.54 -7.54
C ASP A 89 0.59 -7.25 -8.34
N VAL A 90 -0.37 -6.86 -9.18
CA VAL A 90 -0.35 -5.59 -9.92
C VAL A 90 -0.37 -4.40 -8.96
N GLU A 91 -1.24 -4.43 -7.95
CA GLU A 91 -1.33 -3.35 -6.96
C GLU A 91 -0.05 -3.26 -6.11
N MET A 92 0.50 -4.39 -5.68
CA MET A 92 1.76 -4.44 -4.94
C MET A 92 2.94 -3.89 -5.75
N GLU A 93 3.05 -4.24 -7.04
CA GLU A 93 4.11 -3.71 -7.90
C GLU A 93 3.93 -2.22 -8.16
N CYS A 94 2.70 -1.74 -8.40
CA CYS A 94 2.40 -0.32 -8.52
C CYS A 94 2.80 0.46 -7.24
N HIS A 95 2.49 -0.10 -6.07
CA HIS A 95 2.85 0.50 -4.78
C HIS A 95 4.37 0.65 -4.61
N ARG A 96 5.15 -0.32 -5.10
CA ARG A 96 6.61 -0.25 -5.09
C ARG A 96 7.13 0.77 -6.10
N ARG A 97 6.58 0.79 -7.31
CA ARG A 97 7.03 1.63 -8.42
C ARG A 97 6.71 3.11 -8.24
N ILE A 98 5.68 3.47 -7.49
CA ILE A 98 5.31 4.86 -7.25
C ILE A 98 6.19 5.56 -6.20
N GLN A 99 6.93 4.81 -5.37
CA GLN A 99 7.74 5.37 -4.28
C GLN A 99 8.68 6.51 -4.70
N PRO A 100 9.42 6.43 -5.83
CA PRO A 100 10.29 7.53 -6.27
C PRO A 100 9.52 8.84 -6.50
N VAL A 101 8.29 8.77 -7.01
CA VAL A 101 7.42 9.95 -7.21
C VAL A 101 7.01 10.52 -5.85
N CYS A 102 6.61 9.66 -4.91
CA CYS A 102 6.27 10.10 -3.55
C CYS A 102 7.47 10.77 -2.86
N THR A 103 8.66 10.18 -2.95
CA THR A 103 9.88 10.76 -2.39
C THR A 103 10.21 12.10 -3.02
N LEU A 104 10.10 12.23 -4.35
CA LEU A 104 10.32 13.49 -5.05
C LEU A 104 9.35 14.57 -4.57
N TYR A 105 8.07 14.23 -4.41
CA TYR A 105 7.08 15.16 -3.88
C TYR A 105 7.43 15.60 -2.45
N GLU A 106 7.76 14.63 -1.59
CA GLU A 106 8.08 14.92 -0.18
C GLU A 106 9.30 15.81 -0.01
N GLN A 107 10.29 15.69 -0.90
CA GLN A 107 11.48 16.55 -0.90
C GLN A 107 11.19 17.99 -1.33
N ASN A 108 10.27 18.20 -2.28
CA ASN A 108 10.02 19.53 -2.85
C ASN A 108 8.85 20.29 -2.19
N VAL A 109 7.84 19.55 -1.72
CA VAL A 109 6.59 20.13 -1.21
C VAL A 109 6.43 19.87 0.29
N GLY A 110 6.82 18.69 0.74
CA GLY A 110 6.58 18.22 2.11
C GLY A 110 5.68 16.99 2.15
N LYS A 111 5.25 16.61 3.35
CA LYS A 111 4.71 15.27 3.60
C LYS A 111 3.36 15.03 2.90
N LEU A 112 3.29 13.97 2.10
CA LEU A 112 2.04 13.42 1.58
C LEU A 112 1.19 12.85 2.71
N THR A 113 -0.08 13.23 2.78
CA THR A 113 -1.04 12.56 3.67
C THR A 113 -1.33 11.15 3.18
N GLY A 114 -1.84 10.30 4.07
CA GLY A 114 -2.21 8.93 3.70
C GLY A 114 -3.30 8.87 2.61
N ILE A 115 -4.23 9.82 2.60
CA ILE A 115 -5.29 9.91 1.60
C ILE A 115 -4.70 10.31 0.24
N GLU A 116 -3.87 11.35 0.19
CA GLU A 116 -3.25 11.80 -1.07
C GLU A 116 -2.32 10.73 -1.66
N ARG A 117 -1.61 9.98 -0.80
CA ARG A 117 -0.79 8.85 -1.26
C ARG A 117 -1.66 7.75 -1.88
N GLN A 118 -2.81 7.45 -1.29
CA GLN A 118 -3.74 6.48 -1.82
C GLN A 118 -4.35 6.94 -3.15
N ASP A 119 -4.77 8.20 -3.24
CA ASP A 119 -5.32 8.79 -4.46
C ASP A 119 -4.30 8.76 -5.60
N LEU A 120 -3.03 9.07 -5.31
CA LEU A 120 -1.94 9.01 -6.28
C LEU A 120 -1.66 7.57 -6.73
N LEU A 121 -1.75 6.59 -5.82
CA LEU A 121 -1.61 5.17 -6.15
C LEU A 121 -2.73 4.69 -7.07
N TYR A 122 -3.98 5.06 -6.79
CA TYR A 122 -5.11 4.68 -7.66
C TYR A 122 -4.96 5.26 -9.06
N GLU A 123 -4.57 6.53 -9.17
CA GLU A 123 -4.27 7.13 -10.47
C GLU A 123 -3.15 6.36 -11.18
N TYR A 124 -2.06 6.02 -10.49
CA TYR A 124 -0.97 5.24 -11.06
C TYR A 124 -1.43 3.88 -11.60
N VAL A 125 -2.28 3.18 -10.85
CA VAL A 125 -2.86 1.88 -11.26
C VAL A 125 -3.73 2.04 -12.51
N ASP A 126 -4.53 3.09 -12.61
CA ASP A 126 -5.38 3.35 -13.79
C ASP A 126 -4.54 3.57 -15.06
N TRP A 127 -3.42 4.31 -14.94
CA TRP A 127 -2.47 4.48 -16.04
C TRP A 127 -1.83 3.16 -16.47
N TYR A 128 -1.44 2.33 -15.51
CA TYR A 128 -0.88 1.01 -15.80
C TYR A 128 -1.91 0.09 -16.48
N LYS A 129 -3.16 0.09 -16.02
CA LYS A 129 -4.27 -0.66 -16.62
C LYS A 129 -4.61 -0.18 -18.04
N LYS A 130 -4.33 1.08 -18.38
CA LYS A 130 -4.39 1.58 -19.78
C LYS A 130 -3.23 1.10 -20.67
N GLY A 131 -2.27 0.37 -20.13
CA GLY A 131 -1.14 -0.20 -20.87
C GLY A 131 0.10 0.69 -20.92
N VAL A 132 0.19 1.72 -20.07
CA VAL A 132 1.38 2.56 -19.98
C VAL A 132 2.45 1.87 -19.14
N ALA A 133 3.70 1.83 -19.64
CA ALA A 133 4.81 1.21 -18.92
C ALA A 133 5.14 1.97 -17.63
N HIS A 134 5.53 1.25 -16.57
CA HIS A 134 5.83 1.84 -15.25
C HIS A 134 6.84 3.00 -15.31
N GLU A 135 7.89 2.86 -16.13
CA GLU A 135 8.94 3.86 -16.30
C GLU A 135 8.37 5.18 -16.85
N GLU A 136 7.47 5.07 -17.81
CA GLU A 136 6.80 6.20 -18.44
C GLU A 136 5.84 6.89 -17.47
N ILE A 137 5.05 6.11 -16.70
CA ILE A 137 4.16 6.66 -15.66
C ILE A 137 4.97 7.42 -14.62
N VAL A 138 6.08 6.85 -14.14
CA VAL A 138 6.97 7.50 -13.16
C VAL A 138 7.53 8.82 -13.72
N ALA A 139 7.93 8.84 -14.99
CA ALA A 139 8.44 10.05 -15.63
C ALA A 139 7.36 11.15 -15.75
N ILE A 140 6.15 10.79 -16.16
CA ILE A 140 5.01 11.71 -16.28
C ILE A 140 4.60 12.26 -14.91
N PHE A 141 4.46 11.40 -13.91
CA PHE A 141 4.10 11.81 -12.56
C PHE A 141 5.18 12.70 -11.94
N SER A 142 6.46 12.38 -12.14
CA SER A 142 7.57 13.21 -11.67
C SER A 142 7.57 14.60 -12.31
N LYS A 143 7.10 14.74 -13.55
CA LYS A 143 6.90 16.05 -14.18
C LYS A 143 5.74 16.81 -13.54
N ALA A 144 4.61 16.14 -13.31
CA ALA A 144 3.46 16.77 -12.64
C ALA A 144 3.83 17.29 -11.25
N VAL A 145 4.69 16.58 -10.50
CA VAL A 145 5.28 17.08 -9.25
C VAL A 145 6.04 18.39 -9.47
N LYS A 146 6.97 18.42 -10.42
CA LYS A 146 7.78 19.62 -10.71
C LYS A 146 6.91 20.80 -11.13
N GLU A 147 5.87 20.56 -11.92
CA GLU A 147 4.94 21.59 -12.36
C GLU A 147 4.10 22.16 -11.20
N ALA A 148 3.67 21.31 -10.27
CA ALA A 148 2.96 21.76 -9.07
C ALA A 148 3.85 22.66 -8.18
N VAL A 149 5.14 22.37 -8.12
CA VAL A 149 6.14 23.17 -7.39
C VAL A 149 6.37 24.51 -8.07
N VAL A 150 6.58 24.53 -9.39
CA VAL A 150 6.82 25.76 -10.17
C VAL A 150 5.62 26.70 -10.14
N ASN A 151 4.40 26.18 -10.18
CA ASN A 151 3.18 26.99 -10.16
C ASN A 151 2.78 27.46 -8.75
N HIS A 152 3.57 27.18 -7.70
CA HIS A 152 3.29 27.56 -6.31
C HIS A 152 1.85 27.26 -5.87
N ALA A 153 1.34 26.07 -6.21
CA ALA A 153 -0.04 25.72 -5.91
C ALA A 153 -0.29 25.67 -4.39
N ASP A 154 -1.39 26.26 -3.92
CA ASP A 154 -1.79 26.21 -2.50
C ASP A 154 -2.05 24.78 -2.00
N ALA A 155 -2.40 23.86 -2.92
CA ALA A 155 -2.60 22.44 -2.67
C ALA A 155 -1.91 21.58 -3.76
N PRO A 156 -0.59 21.34 -3.67
CA PRO A 156 0.19 20.74 -4.75
C PRO A 156 -0.24 19.31 -5.12
N ALA A 157 -0.61 18.48 -4.14
CA ALA A 157 -1.11 17.12 -4.41
C ALA A 157 -2.43 17.14 -5.21
N LYS A 158 -3.38 18.00 -4.83
CA LYS A 158 -4.66 18.15 -5.54
C LYS A 158 -4.45 18.71 -6.95
N TYR A 159 -3.56 19.68 -7.08
CA TYR A 159 -3.22 20.28 -8.38
C TYR A 159 -2.62 19.24 -9.32
N MET A 160 -1.64 18.46 -8.83
CA MET A 160 -1.01 17.38 -9.59
C MET A 160 -2.03 16.33 -10.02
N LEU A 161 -2.86 15.83 -9.10
CA LEU A 161 -3.90 14.82 -9.41
C LEU A 161 -4.88 15.33 -10.47
N LYS A 162 -5.24 16.62 -10.43
CA LYS A 162 -6.10 17.22 -11.45
C LYS A 162 -5.45 17.24 -12.83
N ILE A 163 -4.16 17.54 -12.90
CA ILE A 163 -3.39 17.53 -14.15
C ILE A 163 -3.27 16.10 -14.70
N LEU A 164 -2.92 15.13 -13.83
CA LEU A 164 -2.78 13.74 -14.21
C LEU A 164 -4.09 13.17 -14.76
N LYS A 165 -5.22 13.41 -14.08
CA LYS A 165 -6.55 13.01 -14.55
C LYS A 165 -6.88 13.61 -15.91
N ARG A 166 -6.62 14.90 -16.08
CA ARG A 166 -6.84 15.58 -17.36
C ARG A 166 -6.00 14.95 -18.49
N TRP A 167 -4.73 14.64 -18.24
CA TRP A 167 -3.88 13.96 -19.22
C TRP A 167 -4.39 12.56 -19.54
N LEU A 168 -4.82 11.80 -18.52
CA LEU A 168 -5.37 10.47 -18.69
C LEU A 168 -6.68 10.48 -19.52
N GLU A 169 -7.57 11.44 -19.25
CA GLU A 169 -8.83 11.64 -19.97
C GLU A 169 -8.61 12.04 -21.43
N ASN A 170 -7.62 12.89 -21.70
CA ASN A 170 -7.26 13.34 -23.05
C ASN A 170 -6.34 12.35 -23.79
N ASN A 171 -6.07 11.18 -23.21
CA ASN A 171 -5.19 10.15 -23.79
C ASN A 171 -3.75 10.63 -24.06
N ILE A 172 -3.25 11.53 -23.22
CA ILE A 172 -1.88 12.06 -23.25
C ILE A 172 -1.01 11.14 -22.40
N LEU A 173 -0.60 10.01 -22.99
CA LEU A 173 0.04 8.91 -22.27
C LEU A 173 1.56 8.84 -22.42
N SER A 174 2.19 9.87 -23.02
CA SER A 174 3.64 9.93 -23.17
C SER A 174 4.25 11.23 -22.66
N VAL A 175 5.49 11.13 -22.20
CA VAL A 175 6.37 12.21 -21.75
C VAL A 175 6.47 13.31 -22.81
N ASP A 176 6.50 12.95 -24.09
CA ASP A 176 6.57 13.89 -25.22
C ASP A 176 5.23 14.61 -25.46
N ALA A 177 4.10 13.90 -25.33
CA ALA A 177 2.78 14.50 -25.48
C ALA A 177 2.50 15.50 -24.34
N VAL A 178 2.90 15.16 -23.11
CA VAL A 178 2.85 16.07 -21.94
C VAL A 178 3.68 17.33 -22.18
N ASN A 179 4.90 17.18 -22.72
CA ASN A 179 5.76 18.33 -23.06
C ASN A 179 5.12 19.24 -24.13
N GLY A 180 4.42 18.66 -25.10
CA GLY A 180 3.71 19.40 -26.14
C GLY A 180 2.54 20.24 -25.59
N GLU A 181 1.80 19.69 -24.63
CA GLU A 181 0.69 20.41 -23.97
C GLU A 181 1.18 21.54 -23.07
N ASN A 182 2.22 21.33 -22.27
CA ASN A 182 2.73 22.37 -21.36
C ASN A 182 3.22 23.60 -22.13
N LYS A 183 3.89 23.41 -23.28
CA LYS A 183 4.26 24.52 -24.17
C LYS A 183 3.06 25.31 -24.69
N ARG A 184 1.92 24.65 -24.95
CA ARG A 184 0.68 25.32 -25.40
C ARG A 184 -0.02 26.05 -24.25
N PHE A 185 0.08 25.54 -23.03
CA PHE A 185 -0.50 26.18 -21.85
C PHE A 185 0.31 27.42 -21.43
N GLU A 186 1.64 27.35 -21.49
CA GLU A 186 2.52 28.51 -21.25
C GLU A 186 2.41 29.58 -22.34
N ALA A 187 2.22 29.20 -23.61
CA ALA A 187 2.04 30.14 -24.72
C ALA A 187 0.69 30.90 -24.69
N ASN A 188 -0.27 30.43 -23.90
CA ASN A 188 -1.61 31.03 -23.75
C ASN A 188 -1.77 31.77 -22.41
N LYS A 189 -0.69 31.97 -21.65
CA LYS A 189 -0.66 32.71 -20.38
C LYS A 189 -0.10 34.11 -20.60
#